data_AF-A0A950CGF4-F1
#
_entry.id   AF-A0A950CGF4-F1
#
_cell.length_a   1.000
_cell.length_b   1.000
_cell.length_c   1.000
_cell.angle_alpha   90.00
_cell.angle_beta   90.00
_cell.angle_gamma   90.00
#
_symmetry.space_group_name_H-M   'P 1'
#
loop_
_entity.id
_entity.type
_entity.pdbx_description
1 polymer ?
#
loop_
_entity_poly.entity_id
_entity_poly.type
_entity_poly.pdbx_seq_one_letter_code
_entity_poly.pdbx_strand_id
1 'polypeptide(L)'
;GGGGGISNSGTSAVVINSTFKQNIGVVDGGGIENVSPLTITNSTFAGNDAPVGGGIDNFRTLTVINSTFTGNGPTLGGGNVSNDPHGNGSGTIKSTILTAGGAGGNCLGTITDAGYNISDDSTCNFSVTGSFNNTNPMLNPNGLQNNGGPTQTIALLAGSPAIDAIPLADCTDQASPPNPIVTDQRLFPRSDAGETACDIGAYEVQDKPFLPFSRFTGSLKIDPDAGGFYLASGFRLGTSGSIDPKTQPVAFSVGSYAVRLPVGSFVKNSTGYVYQKRVNGIFLRIFIKFTPYPGLYQLLANRIGGTLTDTTSPVLVTLTVGNNSGSTQMNATFD
;
A
#
# COMPACT_ATOMS: atom_id res chain seq x y z
N GLY A 1 17.09 -12.75 22.09
CA GLY A 1 15.82 -13.24 22.62
C GLY A 1 15.16 -13.99 21.50
N GLY A 2 13.87 -13.79 21.28
CA GLY A 2 13.19 -14.22 20.06
C GLY A 2 12.08 -13.22 19.75
N GLY A 3 12.08 -12.67 18.55
CA GLY A 3 11.04 -11.75 18.08
C GLY A 3 9.66 -12.40 18.05
N GLY A 4 8.63 -11.68 18.51
CA GLY A 4 7.28 -12.21 18.67
C GLY A 4 6.56 -12.54 17.35
N GLY A 5 6.88 -11.79 16.28
CA GLY A 5 6.41 -12.07 14.92
C GLY A 5 7.50 -12.68 14.04
N ILE A 6 8.65 -11.99 13.92
CA ILE A 6 9.80 -12.45 13.12
C ILE A 6 11.08 -12.32 13.94
N SER A 7 11.93 -13.34 13.88
CA SER A 7 13.35 -13.27 14.25
C SER A 7 14.19 -13.26 12.98
N ASN A 8 14.71 -12.09 12.58
CA ASN A 8 15.47 -11.93 11.34
C ASN A 8 16.97 -12.23 11.55
N SER A 9 17.32 -13.52 11.53
CA SER A 9 18.69 -14.03 11.71
C SER A 9 19.36 -14.60 10.45
N GLY A 10 18.73 -14.40 9.30
CA GLY A 10 19.25 -14.81 7.99
C GLY A 10 20.24 -13.81 7.39
N THR A 11 20.29 -13.78 6.05
CA THR A 11 21.14 -12.84 5.30
C THR A 11 20.51 -11.46 5.12
N SER A 12 19.19 -11.39 4.92
CA SER A 12 18.43 -10.15 4.81
C SER A 12 16.92 -10.45 4.84
N ALA A 13 16.11 -9.48 5.27
CA ALA A 13 14.65 -9.54 5.15
C ALA A 13 14.06 -8.25 4.56
N VAL A 14 12.92 -8.39 3.89
CA VAL A 14 12.15 -7.30 3.30
C VAL A 14 10.68 -7.48 3.68
N VAL A 15 10.09 -6.44 4.26
CA VAL A 15 8.70 -6.39 4.71
C VAL A 15 7.98 -5.27 3.95
N ILE A 16 6.89 -5.60 3.26
CA ILE A 16 6.16 -4.65 2.40
C ILE A 16 4.66 -4.85 2.60
N ASN A 17 3.90 -3.76 2.69
CA ASN A 17 2.43 -3.76 2.70
C ASN A 17 1.82 -4.66 3.79
N SER A 18 2.49 -4.78 4.93
CA SER A 18 2.21 -5.79 5.96
C SER A 18 1.68 -5.17 7.24
N THR A 19 0.88 -5.95 7.97
CA THR A 19 0.39 -5.57 9.30
C THR A 19 0.90 -6.54 10.36
N PHE A 20 1.72 -6.03 11.27
CA PHE A 20 2.14 -6.76 12.47
C PHE A 20 1.29 -6.26 13.63
N LYS A 21 0.49 -7.15 14.22
CA LYS A 21 -0.40 -6.76 15.31
C LYS A 21 -0.36 -7.74 16.45
N GLN A 22 -0.31 -7.22 17.68
CA GLN A 22 -0.44 -8.00 18.91
C GLN A 22 0.54 -9.19 19.00
N ASN A 23 1.71 -9.07 18.37
CA ASN A 23 2.78 -10.03 18.56
C ASN A 23 3.50 -9.71 19.88
N ILE A 24 3.92 -10.76 20.59
CA ILE A 24 4.54 -10.65 21.91
C ILE A 24 5.92 -11.31 21.87
N GLY A 25 6.96 -10.50 22.03
CA GLY A 25 8.35 -10.95 22.17
C GLY A 25 8.68 -11.17 23.64
N VAL A 26 9.43 -12.23 23.96
CA VAL A 26 9.77 -12.57 25.35
C VAL A 26 10.78 -11.59 25.94
N VAL A 27 11.69 -11.09 25.12
CA VAL A 27 12.76 -10.17 25.52
C VAL A 27 12.88 -9.05 24.51
N ASP A 28 13.06 -9.41 23.25
CA ASP A 28 13.42 -8.51 22.16
C ASP A 28 12.31 -8.53 21.10
N GLY A 29 11.97 -7.37 20.57
CA GLY A 29 11.19 -7.21 19.34
C GLY A 29 9.80 -7.83 19.41
N GLY A 30 8.79 -7.07 19.84
CA GLY A 30 7.42 -7.59 19.90
C GLY A 30 6.91 -8.00 18.52
N GLY A 31 7.11 -7.12 17.53
CA GLY A 31 6.90 -7.45 16.13
C GLY A 31 8.10 -8.18 15.52
N ILE A 32 9.28 -7.57 15.57
CA ILE A 32 10.49 -8.11 14.91
C ILE A 32 11.72 -7.91 15.79
N GLU A 33 12.48 -8.99 16.00
CA GLU A 33 13.88 -8.94 16.43
C GLU A 33 14.76 -8.96 15.19
N ASN A 34 15.61 -7.95 15.03
CA ASN A 34 16.45 -7.79 13.85
C ASN A 34 17.94 -7.97 14.14
N VAL A 35 18.53 -9.05 13.64
CA VAL A 35 19.98 -9.33 13.76
C VAL A 35 20.67 -9.48 12.39
N SER A 36 20.03 -9.03 11.32
CA SER A 36 20.60 -8.93 9.96
C SER A 36 20.00 -7.72 9.21
N PRO A 37 20.41 -7.38 7.97
CA PRO A 37 19.78 -6.28 7.23
C PRO A 37 18.26 -6.44 7.07
N LEU A 38 17.50 -5.40 7.38
CA LEU A 38 16.04 -5.36 7.28
C LEU A 38 15.55 -4.07 6.63
N THR A 39 14.72 -4.21 5.60
CA THR A 39 13.97 -3.09 4.99
C THR A 39 12.48 -3.27 5.20
N ILE A 40 11.80 -2.22 5.67
CA ILE A 40 10.37 -2.17 5.90
C ILE A 40 9.78 -1.00 5.13
N THR A 41 8.78 -1.27 4.30
CA THR A 41 8.10 -0.26 3.49
C THR A 41 6.59 -0.40 3.61
N ASN A 42 5.85 0.71 3.71
CA ASN A 42 4.38 0.71 3.64
C ASN A 42 3.72 -0.28 4.62
N SER A 43 4.21 -0.37 5.85
CA SER A 43 3.74 -1.39 6.80
C SER A 43 3.23 -0.75 8.09
N THR A 44 2.28 -1.42 8.72
CA THR A 44 1.69 -0.98 9.98
C THR A 44 2.05 -1.96 11.11
N PHE A 45 2.63 -1.44 12.18
CA PHE A 45 2.91 -2.17 13.42
C PHE A 45 1.98 -1.61 14.50
N ALA A 46 1.07 -2.43 15.03
CA ALA A 46 0.09 -1.97 16.02
C ALA A 46 -0.06 -2.92 17.22
N GLY A 47 0.12 -2.40 18.43
CA GLY A 47 -0.12 -3.17 19.64
C GLY A 47 0.83 -4.35 19.86
N ASN A 48 2.02 -4.36 19.26
CA ASN A 48 3.04 -5.36 19.53
C ASN A 48 3.77 -5.05 20.85
N ASP A 49 4.21 -6.05 21.58
CA ASP A 49 4.79 -5.88 22.92
C ASP A 49 6.04 -6.75 23.12
N ALA A 50 7.06 -6.19 23.73
CA ALA A 50 8.26 -6.86 24.20
C ALA A 50 9.00 -5.91 25.15
N PRO A 51 9.75 -6.43 26.16
CA PRO A 51 10.54 -5.59 27.07
C PRO A 51 11.45 -4.57 26.36
N VAL A 52 12.05 -4.94 25.24
CA VAL A 52 12.86 -4.08 24.37
C VAL A 52 12.28 -4.09 22.96
N GLY A 53 12.03 -2.90 22.39
CA GLY A 53 11.52 -2.74 21.04
C GLY A 53 10.13 -3.35 20.84
N GLY A 54 9.09 -2.74 21.42
CA GLY A 54 7.72 -3.27 21.36
C GLY A 54 7.27 -3.55 19.91
N GLY A 55 7.60 -2.66 18.98
CA GLY A 55 7.48 -2.91 17.55
C GLY A 55 8.67 -3.69 17.01
N ILE A 56 9.87 -3.11 17.14
CA ILE A 56 11.12 -3.66 16.62
C ILE A 56 12.25 -3.46 17.61
N ASP A 57 13.04 -4.50 17.83
CA ASP A 57 14.36 -4.38 18.42
C ASP A 57 15.44 -4.70 17.41
N ASN A 58 16.37 -3.77 17.22
CA ASN A 58 17.34 -3.79 16.14
C ASN A 58 18.78 -3.84 16.63
N PHE A 59 19.49 -4.89 16.22
CA PHE A 59 20.92 -5.12 16.49
C PHE A 59 21.80 -4.94 15.24
N ARG A 60 21.23 -4.70 14.06
CA ARG A 60 21.95 -4.54 12.77
C ARG A 60 21.38 -3.38 11.95
N THR A 61 21.41 -3.46 10.62
CA THR A 61 20.91 -2.40 9.75
C THR A 61 19.40 -2.52 9.60
N LEU A 62 18.70 -1.45 9.92
CA LEU A 62 17.27 -1.27 9.76
C LEU A 62 17.00 -0.05 8.88
N THR A 63 16.17 -0.21 7.87
CA THR A 63 15.61 0.89 7.08
C THR A 63 14.09 0.80 7.11
N VAL A 64 13.43 1.86 7.59
CA VAL A 64 11.97 1.95 7.67
C VAL A 64 11.51 3.13 6.84
N ILE A 65 10.57 2.88 5.93
CA ILE A 65 10.06 3.89 4.99
C ILE A 65 8.54 3.82 5.01
N ASN A 66 7.88 4.98 5.01
CA ASN A 66 6.45 5.05 4.72
C ASN A 66 5.62 4.12 5.61
N SER A 67 5.93 4.03 6.90
CA SER A 67 5.32 3.04 7.80
C SER A 67 4.63 3.71 8.99
N THR A 68 3.79 2.96 9.70
CA THR A 68 3.09 3.46 10.89
C THR A 68 3.29 2.50 12.06
N PHE A 69 3.85 3.00 13.15
CA PHE A 69 4.06 2.26 14.40
C PHE A 69 3.19 2.90 15.48
N THR A 70 2.16 2.20 15.96
CA THR A 70 1.28 2.75 16.99
C THR A 70 1.03 1.79 18.14
N GLY A 71 1.14 2.28 19.36
CA GLY A 71 0.78 1.49 20.54
C GLY A 71 1.63 0.23 20.69
N ASN A 72 2.79 0.14 20.03
CA ASN A 72 3.73 -0.94 20.30
C ASN A 72 4.66 -0.44 21.38
N GLY A 73 4.73 -1.12 22.51
CA GLY A 73 5.41 -0.52 23.64
C GLY A 73 5.51 -1.44 24.84
N PRO A 74 6.71 -1.61 25.40
CA PRO A 74 6.94 -2.38 26.62
C PRO A 74 6.23 -1.83 27.84
N THR A 75 5.88 -2.74 28.75
CA THR A 75 5.68 -2.43 30.18
C THR A 75 6.95 -1.90 30.88
N LEU A 76 8.15 -2.13 30.31
CA LEU A 76 9.47 -1.90 30.95
C LEU A 76 10.40 -0.86 30.29
N GLY A 77 9.93 -0.03 29.34
CA GLY A 77 10.69 1.16 28.90
C GLY A 77 11.60 1.02 27.66
N GLY A 78 11.53 -0.08 26.92
CA GLY A 78 12.32 -0.38 25.73
C GLY A 78 11.96 0.25 24.37
N GLY A 79 11.13 1.29 24.31
CA GLY A 79 10.78 1.98 23.06
C GLY A 79 9.84 1.22 22.11
N ASN A 80 9.19 1.93 21.19
CA ASN A 80 8.41 1.35 20.07
C ASN A 80 9.38 0.74 19.03
N VAL A 81 10.40 1.51 18.64
CA VAL A 81 11.56 1.06 17.86
C VAL A 81 12.81 1.25 18.70
N SER A 82 13.47 0.14 19.03
CA SER A 82 14.77 0.11 19.71
C SER A 82 15.88 -0.12 18.69
N ASN A 83 16.92 0.70 18.73
CA ASN A 83 18.16 0.51 17.99
C ASN A 83 19.31 0.35 19.00
N ASP A 84 19.70 -0.89 19.27
CA ASP A 84 20.71 -1.20 20.27
C ASP A 84 22.13 -0.86 19.77
N PRO A 85 22.80 0.14 20.38
CA PRO A 85 24.17 0.48 20.01
C PRO A 85 25.18 -0.61 20.38
N HIS A 86 24.88 -1.50 21.33
CA HIS A 86 25.81 -2.57 21.75
C HIS A 86 25.97 -3.66 20.69
N GLY A 87 25.08 -3.70 19.70
CA GLY A 87 25.12 -4.63 18.57
C GLY A 87 25.80 -4.10 17.29
N ASN A 88 26.25 -2.84 17.22
CA ASN A 88 26.48 -2.13 15.95
C ASN A 88 25.16 -1.90 15.14
N GLY A 89 24.04 -1.74 15.83
CA GLY A 89 22.76 -1.41 15.21
C GLY A 89 22.78 -0.03 14.55
N SER A 90 22.27 0.07 13.33
CA SER A 90 21.99 1.33 12.65
C SER A 90 20.53 1.32 12.18
N GLY A 91 19.74 2.27 12.66
CA GLY A 91 18.36 2.46 12.24
C GLY A 91 18.22 3.76 11.47
N THR A 92 17.66 3.69 10.26
CA THR A 92 17.25 4.84 9.46
C THR A 92 15.75 4.80 9.26
N ILE A 93 15.08 5.91 9.53
CA ILE A 93 13.63 6.04 9.36
C ILE A 93 13.34 7.23 8.46
N LYS A 94 12.45 7.05 7.47
CA LYS A 94 11.97 8.08 6.55
C LYS A 94 10.44 8.01 6.43
N SER A 95 9.77 9.16 6.33
CA SER A 95 8.35 9.24 5.98
C SER A 95 7.44 8.37 6.86
N THR A 96 7.78 8.21 8.15
CA THR A 96 7.16 7.22 9.04
C THR A 96 6.51 7.90 10.24
N ILE A 97 5.38 7.35 10.68
CA ILE A 97 4.66 7.76 11.88
C ILE A 97 5.02 6.82 13.03
N LEU A 98 5.40 7.38 14.17
CA LEU A 98 5.60 6.69 15.44
C LEU A 98 4.70 7.33 16.49
N THR A 99 3.81 6.53 17.07
CA THR A 99 2.91 6.95 18.14
C THR A 99 2.90 5.94 19.29
N ALA A 100 2.84 6.48 20.51
CA ALA A 100 2.61 5.75 21.76
C ALA A 100 3.46 4.46 21.91
N GLY A 101 4.68 4.60 22.43
CA GLY A 101 5.61 3.49 22.69
C GLY A 101 5.61 2.91 24.12
N GLY A 102 4.49 3.02 24.84
CA GLY A 102 4.45 2.66 26.28
C GLY A 102 5.40 3.55 27.10
N ALA A 103 5.93 3.04 28.22
CA ALA A 103 6.77 3.83 29.13
C ALA A 103 8.13 4.25 28.52
N GLY A 104 8.56 3.61 27.43
CA GLY A 104 9.86 3.83 26.79
C GLY A 104 9.85 4.87 25.66
N GLY A 105 8.68 5.41 25.33
CA GLY A 105 8.50 6.32 24.19
C GLY A 105 8.71 5.65 22.84
N ASN A 106 8.76 6.43 21.77
CA ASN A 106 8.81 5.93 20.40
C ASN A 106 10.16 5.35 20.00
N CYS A 107 11.26 5.99 20.36
CA CYS A 107 12.59 5.56 19.98
C CYS A 107 13.48 5.32 21.20
N LEU A 108 14.12 4.16 21.24
CA LEU A 108 15.22 3.87 22.14
C LEU A 108 16.52 3.73 21.33
N GLY A 109 17.59 4.40 21.78
CA GLY A 109 18.84 4.47 21.03
C GLY A 109 18.82 5.51 19.93
N THR A 110 19.91 5.60 19.16
CA THR A 110 20.04 6.59 18.08
C THR A 110 19.34 6.11 16.82
N ILE A 111 18.42 6.93 16.30
CA ILE A 111 17.78 6.73 14.99
C ILE A 111 18.24 7.83 14.04
N THR A 112 18.62 7.44 12.83
CA THR A 112 18.94 8.37 11.75
C THR A 112 17.65 8.84 11.11
N ASP A 113 17.39 10.14 11.21
CA ASP A 113 16.27 10.81 10.57
C ASP A 113 16.56 11.06 9.09
N ALA A 114 15.84 10.39 8.21
CA ALA A 114 15.94 10.60 6.76
C ALA A 114 14.82 11.50 6.20
N GLY A 115 14.16 12.26 7.08
CA GLY A 115 13.17 13.28 6.75
C GLY A 115 11.73 12.77 6.77
N TYR A 116 10.82 13.73 6.90
CA TYR A 116 9.36 13.53 6.85
C TYR A 116 8.80 12.55 7.90
N ASN A 117 9.41 12.44 9.08
CA ASN A 117 8.94 11.55 10.14
C ASN A 117 8.03 12.29 11.14
N ILE A 118 7.04 11.62 11.72
CA ILE A 118 6.26 12.19 12.83
C ILE A 118 6.41 11.29 14.05
N SER A 119 6.90 11.86 15.15
CA SER A 119 6.85 11.28 16.49
C SER A 119 5.87 12.07 17.36
N ASP A 120 4.98 11.38 18.06
CA ASP A 120 4.08 12.01 19.04
C ASP A 120 4.77 12.37 20.38
N ASP A 121 6.04 11.99 20.54
CA ASP A 121 6.91 12.36 21.65
C ASP A 121 8.26 12.91 21.16
N SER A 122 9.19 13.17 22.07
CA SER A 122 10.52 13.71 21.78
C SER A 122 11.65 12.67 21.68
N THR A 123 11.36 11.38 21.87
CA THR A 123 12.41 10.36 22.08
C THR A 123 13.23 10.06 20.83
N CYS A 124 12.64 10.24 19.65
CA CYS A 124 13.33 10.02 18.37
C CYS A 124 14.28 11.17 17.97
N ASN A 125 14.10 12.36 18.56
CA ASN A 125 14.91 13.55 18.31
C ASN A 125 15.08 13.86 16.80
N PHE A 126 13.99 13.77 16.03
CA PHE A 126 14.00 14.09 14.61
C PHE A 126 14.36 15.57 14.38
N SER A 127 15.13 15.84 13.34
CA SER A 127 15.72 17.17 13.09
C SER A 127 15.88 17.51 11.60
N VAL A 128 15.59 16.57 10.71
CA VAL A 128 15.66 16.74 9.25
C VAL A 128 14.34 17.31 8.72
N THR A 129 14.40 17.92 7.54
CA THR A 129 13.26 18.54 6.84
C THR A 129 12.00 17.66 6.86
N GLY A 130 10.87 18.30 7.15
CA GLY A 130 9.56 17.67 7.17
C GLY A 130 9.32 16.74 8.37
N SER A 131 10.33 16.51 9.22
CA SER A 131 10.17 15.71 10.42
C SER A 131 9.69 16.54 11.62
N PHE A 132 8.84 15.94 12.45
CA PHE A 132 8.23 16.56 13.62
C PHE A 132 8.32 15.65 14.84
N ASN A 133 8.56 16.24 16.01
CA ASN A 133 8.48 15.59 17.32
C ASN A 133 7.33 16.20 18.13
N ASN A 134 6.88 15.52 19.18
CA ASN A 134 5.78 15.96 20.04
C ASN A 134 4.52 16.35 19.26
N THR A 135 4.27 15.68 18.13
CA THR A 135 3.24 16.05 17.17
C THR A 135 2.26 14.90 17.03
N ASN A 136 0.99 15.16 17.36
CA ASN A 136 -0.07 14.17 17.16
C ASN A 136 -0.34 14.00 15.65
N PRO A 137 -0.11 12.82 15.05
CA PRO A 137 -0.38 12.59 13.63
C PRO A 137 -1.86 12.45 13.29
N MET A 138 -2.76 12.53 14.28
CA MET A 138 -4.20 12.44 14.09
C MET A 138 -4.62 11.15 13.37
N LEU A 139 -4.11 10.01 13.85
CA LEU A 139 -4.54 8.68 13.42
C LEU A 139 -6.00 8.42 13.86
N ASN A 140 -6.73 7.62 13.08
CA ASN A 140 -8.08 7.19 13.43
C ASN A 140 -8.07 6.46 14.79
N PRO A 141 -8.82 6.95 15.80
CA PRO A 141 -8.76 6.42 17.15
C PRO A 141 -9.31 5.00 17.28
N ASN A 142 -10.04 4.50 16.28
CA ASN A 142 -10.48 3.11 16.23
C ASN A 142 -9.33 2.13 15.87
N GLY A 143 -8.13 2.65 15.59
CA GLY A 143 -6.95 1.85 15.29
C GLY A 143 -7.06 1.10 13.97
N LEU A 144 -6.62 -0.16 13.96
CA LEU A 144 -6.61 -1.01 12.77
C LEU A 144 -8.02 -1.27 12.24
N GLN A 145 -8.24 -0.87 10.99
CA GLN A 145 -9.52 -0.99 10.29
C GLN A 145 -9.32 -1.59 8.90
N ASN A 146 -10.40 -2.08 8.31
CA ASN A 146 -10.42 -2.50 6.90
C ASN A 146 -10.61 -1.27 5.99
N ASN A 147 -9.57 -0.44 5.83
CA ASN A 147 -9.63 0.79 5.01
C ASN A 147 -9.40 0.55 3.50
N GLY A 148 -9.70 -0.67 3.02
CA GLY A 148 -9.30 -1.16 1.70
C GLY A 148 -7.90 -1.80 1.69
N GLY A 149 -7.54 -2.41 0.57
CA GLY A 149 -6.25 -3.08 0.39
C GLY A 149 -6.18 -4.51 0.96
N PRO A 150 -4.99 -5.15 0.92
CA PRO A 150 -4.80 -6.54 1.32
C PRO A 150 -4.64 -6.76 2.83
N THR A 151 -4.32 -5.71 3.60
CA THR A 151 -4.05 -5.78 5.05
C THR A 151 -4.69 -4.60 5.79
N GLN A 152 -4.92 -4.74 7.11
CA GLN A 152 -5.52 -3.69 7.92
C GLN A 152 -4.55 -2.51 8.09
N THR A 153 -5.07 -1.29 8.02
CA THR A 153 -4.31 -0.04 8.17
C THR A 153 -4.98 0.88 9.18
N ILE A 154 -4.37 2.02 9.46
CA ILE A 154 -4.95 3.08 10.30
C ILE A 154 -5.03 4.33 9.45
N ALA A 155 -6.24 4.81 9.22
CA ALA A 155 -6.47 6.00 8.40
C ALA A 155 -6.02 7.27 9.13
N LEU A 156 -5.62 8.28 8.36
CA LEU A 156 -5.41 9.64 8.86
C LEU A 156 -6.76 10.36 8.97
N LEU A 157 -6.91 11.18 10.01
CA LEU A 157 -8.07 12.07 10.15
C LEU A 157 -7.87 13.35 9.35
N ALA A 158 -8.97 13.99 8.96
CA ALA A 158 -8.94 15.29 8.28
C ALA A 158 -8.18 16.33 9.11
N GLY A 159 -7.26 17.06 8.46
CA GLY A 159 -6.39 18.04 9.11
C GLY A 159 -5.14 17.47 9.77
N SER A 160 -4.88 16.16 9.61
CA SER A 160 -3.64 15.54 10.07
C SER A 160 -2.40 16.25 9.52
N PRO A 161 -1.35 16.47 10.34
CA PRO A 161 -0.07 17.02 9.87
C PRO A 161 0.71 16.07 8.96
N ALA A 162 0.26 14.82 8.82
CA ALA A 162 0.84 13.85 7.90
C ALA A 162 0.34 14.01 6.45
N ILE A 163 -0.83 14.65 6.26
CA ILE A 163 -1.46 14.78 4.94
C ILE A 163 -0.69 15.78 4.08
N ASP A 164 -0.39 15.40 2.84
CA ASP A 164 0.32 16.22 1.84
C ASP A 164 1.67 16.79 2.32
N ALA A 165 2.30 16.12 3.29
CA ALA A 165 3.49 16.66 3.96
C ALA A 165 4.80 16.39 3.20
N ILE A 166 4.80 15.45 2.25
CA ILE A 166 6.00 15.05 1.50
C ILE A 166 5.87 15.54 0.05
N PRO A 167 6.72 16.46 -0.44
CA PRO A 167 6.75 16.78 -1.86
C PRO A 167 6.92 15.53 -2.73
N LEU A 168 6.22 15.45 -3.87
CA LEU A 168 6.19 14.24 -4.71
C LEU A 168 7.59 13.76 -5.17
N ALA A 169 8.53 14.69 -5.34
CA ALA A 169 9.92 14.37 -5.67
C ALA A 169 10.66 13.60 -4.55
N ASP A 170 10.20 13.73 -3.31
CA ASP A 170 10.76 13.11 -2.11
C ASP A 170 9.99 11.85 -1.66
N CYS A 171 8.85 11.55 -2.31
CA CYS A 171 8.05 10.32 -2.14
C CYS A 171 8.78 9.08 -2.72
N THR A 172 9.96 8.80 -2.17
CA THR A 172 10.91 7.81 -2.68
C THR A 172 11.43 6.90 -1.58
N ASP A 173 12.01 5.78 -2.00
CA ASP A 173 12.83 4.95 -1.14
C ASP A 173 14.17 5.63 -0.73
N GLN A 174 15.07 4.85 -0.12
CA GLN A 174 16.40 5.27 0.31
C GLN A 174 17.52 4.67 -0.57
N ALA A 175 17.20 4.21 -1.79
CA ALA A 175 18.22 3.79 -2.74
C ALA A 175 19.03 5.00 -3.23
N SER A 176 20.19 4.73 -3.84
CA SER A 176 21.01 5.75 -4.50
C SER A 176 21.25 5.35 -5.96
N PRO A 177 20.58 6.00 -6.94
CA PRO A 177 19.59 7.08 -6.77
C PRO A 177 18.25 6.59 -6.18
N PRO A 178 17.44 7.49 -5.58
CA PRO A 178 16.17 7.12 -4.98
C PRO A 178 15.11 6.76 -6.02
N ASN A 179 14.31 5.72 -5.74
CA ASN A 179 13.19 5.29 -6.60
C ASN A 179 11.84 5.77 -6.05
N PRO A 180 10.91 6.23 -6.91
CA PRO A 180 9.56 6.62 -6.48
C PRO A 180 8.79 5.47 -5.82
N ILE A 181 8.16 5.74 -4.68
CA ILE A 181 7.17 4.85 -4.06
C ILE A 181 5.79 5.35 -4.46
N VAL A 182 5.15 4.63 -5.39
CA VAL A 182 3.93 5.11 -6.07
C VAL A 182 2.63 4.61 -5.43
N THR A 183 2.69 3.76 -4.42
CA THR A 183 1.50 3.27 -3.70
C THR A 183 1.73 3.17 -2.21
N ASP A 184 0.67 3.28 -1.43
CA ASP A 184 0.65 3.03 0.02
C ASP A 184 0.49 1.54 0.36
N GLN A 185 0.30 1.20 1.64
CA GLN A 185 0.09 -0.17 2.12
C GLN A 185 -1.09 -0.88 1.43
N ARG A 186 -2.11 -0.13 1.02
CA ARG A 186 -3.35 -0.65 0.42
C ARG A 186 -3.23 -0.85 -1.08
N LEU A 187 -2.07 -0.52 -1.65
CA LEU A 187 -1.81 -0.42 -3.09
C LEU A 187 -2.54 0.76 -3.75
N PHE A 188 -2.98 1.74 -2.96
CA PHE A 188 -3.58 2.96 -3.49
C PHE A 188 -2.50 3.96 -3.87
N PRO A 189 -2.67 4.75 -4.95
CA PRO A 189 -1.66 5.71 -5.36
C PRO A 189 -1.29 6.70 -4.26
N ARG A 190 0.02 6.92 -4.07
CA ARG A 190 0.56 7.97 -3.18
C ARG A 190 0.49 9.36 -3.79
N SER A 191 0.62 9.44 -5.11
CA SER A 191 0.22 10.64 -5.83
C SER A 191 -1.23 10.44 -6.25
N ASP A 192 -2.17 11.12 -5.60
CA ASP A 192 -3.51 11.18 -6.14
C ASP A 192 -3.51 11.99 -7.46
N ALA A 193 -4.60 11.92 -8.24
CA ALA A 193 -4.66 12.52 -9.56
C ALA A 193 -4.78 14.05 -9.50
N GLY A 194 -3.72 14.78 -9.15
CA GLY A 194 -3.65 16.24 -9.12
C GLY A 194 -2.84 16.80 -7.96
N GLU A 195 -2.47 15.96 -7.00
CA GLU A 195 -1.57 16.31 -5.91
C GLU A 195 -0.10 16.38 -6.34
N THR A 196 0.64 17.23 -5.64
CA THR A 196 2.10 17.39 -5.78
C THR A 196 2.85 16.90 -4.54
N ALA A 197 2.15 16.19 -3.65
CA ALA A 197 2.68 15.66 -2.40
C ALA A 197 2.16 14.23 -2.18
N CYS A 198 2.70 13.58 -1.15
CA CYS A 198 2.15 12.37 -0.56
C CYS A 198 2.18 12.45 0.97
N ASP A 199 1.48 11.53 1.61
CA ASP A 199 1.31 11.47 3.04
C ASP A 199 2.44 10.74 3.76
N ILE A 200 2.74 11.22 4.98
CA ILE A 200 3.63 10.54 5.92
C ILE A 200 2.93 9.29 6.48
N GLY A 201 3.63 8.16 6.53
CA GLY A 201 3.14 6.91 7.13
C GLY A 201 2.67 5.87 6.12
N ALA A 202 2.02 4.81 6.61
CA ALA A 202 1.62 3.66 5.79
C ALA A 202 0.34 3.87 4.96
N TYR A 203 -0.39 4.95 5.21
CA TYR A 203 -1.70 5.23 4.66
C TYR A 203 -1.68 6.55 3.90
N GLU A 204 -2.23 6.56 2.69
CA GLU A 204 -2.45 7.77 1.90
C GLU A 204 -3.93 8.20 1.98
N VAL A 205 -4.23 9.43 2.38
CA VAL A 205 -5.57 9.98 2.19
C VAL A 205 -5.84 10.07 0.70
N GLN A 206 -7.08 9.77 0.31
CA GLN A 206 -7.50 9.92 -1.07
C GLN A 206 -8.42 11.14 -1.06
N ASP A 207 -7.84 12.33 -1.22
CA ASP A 207 -8.57 13.60 -1.12
C ASP A 207 -9.61 13.75 -2.23
N LYS A 208 -9.41 13.03 -3.33
CA LYS A 208 -10.46 12.83 -4.33
C LYS A 208 -11.29 11.60 -3.97
N PRO A 209 -12.63 11.73 -3.89
CA PRO A 209 -13.49 10.65 -3.48
C PRO A 209 -13.26 9.42 -4.37
N PHE A 210 -12.86 8.32 -3.73
CA PHE A 210 -12.92 6.99 -4.32
C PHE A 210 -14.34 6.75 -4.79
N LEU A 211 -14.54 6.63 -6.09
CA LEU A 211 -15.85 6.27 -6.62
C LEU A 211 -15.87 4.77 -6.87
N PRO A 212 -16.51 3.97 -5.99
CA PRO A 212 -16.68 2.55 -6.26
C PRO A 212 -17.40 2.41 -7.60
N PHE A 213 -16.91 1.51 -8.45
CA PHE A 213 -17.72 1.11 -9.58
C PHE A 213 -18.95 0.38 -9.04
N SER A 214 -20.12 0.67 -9.60
CA SER A 214 -21.29 -0.18 -9.43
C SER A 214 -20.91 -1.60 -9.84
N ARG A 215 -21.62 -2.59 -9.28
CA ARG A 215 -21.50 -3.98 -9.71
C ARG A 215 -21.49 -4.05 -11.24
N PHE A 216 -20.52 -4.74 -11.81
CA PHE A 216 -20.48 -4.92 -13.25
C PHE A 216 -21.66 -5.79 -13.67
N THR A 217 -22.33 -5.38 -14.75
CA THR A 217 -23.43 -6.15 -15.34
C THR A 217 -23.01 -6.58 -16.73
N GLY A 218 -22.92 -7.88 -17.00
CA GLY A 218 -22.41 -8.33 -18.30
C GLY A 218 -22.26 -9.85 -18.42
N SER A 219 -21.57 -10.24 -19.49
CA SER A 219 -21.23 -11.62 -19.83
C SER A 219 -19.72 -11.81 -19.80
N LEU A 220 -19.29 -12.94 -19.25
CA LEU A 220 -17.92 -13.42 -19.32
C LEU A 220 -17.92 -14.79 -20.02
N LYS A 221 -17.12 -14.90 -21.09
CA LYS A 221 -16.80 -16.17 -21.73
C LYS A 221 -15.35 -16.51 -21.49
N ILE A 222 -15.06 -17.77 -21.16
CA ILE A 222 -13.70 -18.29 -20.99
C ILE A 222 -13.52 -19.44 -21.97
N ASP A 223 -12.43 -19.38 -22.73
CA ASP A 223 -11.98 -20.44 -23.64
C ASP A 223 -10.62 -20.92 -23.10
N PRO A 224 -10.60 -21.99 -22.26
CA PRO A 224 -9.36 -22.49 -21.68
C PRO A 224 -8.36 -22.97 -22.73
N ASP A 225 -8.84 -23.52 -23.85
CA ASP A 225 -8.00 -24.10 -24.91
C ASP A 225 -7.25 -23.03 -25.70
N ALA A 226 -7.90 -21.90 -25.99
CA ALA A 226 -7.23 -20.72 -26.55
C ALA A 226 -6.43 -19.94 -25.49
N GLY A 227 -6.56 -20.29 -24.21
CA GLY A 227 -6.14 -19.47 -23.10
C GLY A 227 -6.73 -18.07 -23.26
N GLY A 228 -8.05 -17.98 -23.39
CA GLY A 228 -8.71 -16.75 -23.76
C GLY A 228 -9.90 -16.44 -22.86
N PHE A 229 -10.24 -15.15 -22.82
CA PHE A 229 -11.54 -14.74 -22.33
C PHE A 229 -12.08 -13.59 -23.18
N TYR A 230 -13.41 -13.53 -23.23
CA TYR A 230 -14.14 -12.38 -23.72
C TYR A 230 -15.04 -11.86 -22.61
N LEU A 231 -14.76 -10.64 -22.16
CA LEU A 231 -15.56 -9.89 -21.21
C LEU A 231 -16.31 -8.79 -21.94
N ALA A 232 -17.62 -8.72 -21.74
CA ALA A 232 -18.43 -7.57 -22.08
C ALA A 232 -19.31 -7.19 -20.89
N SER A 233 -19.04 -6.03 -20.29
CA SER A 233 -19.77 -5.58 -19.10
C SER A 233 -20.01 -4.07 -19.12
N GLY A 234 -21.01 -3.63 -18.37
CA GLY A 234 -21.22 -2.23 -18.02
C GLY A 234 -20.84 -1.98 -16.57
N PHE A 235 -20.28 -0.81 -16.28
CA PHE A 235 -20.06 -0.34 -14.91
C PHE A 235 -20.34 1.16 -14.83
N ARG A 236 -20.82 1.61 -13.67
CA ARG A 236 -21.05 3.02 -13.39
C ARG A 236 -20.08 3.48 -12.31
N LEU A 237 -19.52 4.66 -12.42
CA LEU A 237 -18.83 5.29 -11.30
C LEU A 237 -19.85 5.61 -10.19
N GLY A 238 -19.38 5.69 -8.95
CA GLY A 238 -20.10 6.36 -7.87
C GLY A 238 -20.43 7.83 -8.21
N THR A 239 -20.91 8.60 -7.23
CA THR A 239 -21.36 9.99 -7.44
C THR A 239 -20.35 10.86 -8.22
N SER A 240 -20.77 11.32 -9.40
CA SER A 240 -20.22 12.44 -10.21
C SER A 240 -18.73 12.48 -10.56
N GLY A 241 -18.01 11.36 -10.65
CA GLY A 241 -16.62 11.39 -11.16
C GLY A 241 -16.43 10.94 -12.59
N SER A 242 -15.18 10.98 -13.01
CA SER A 242 -14.70 10.60 -14.33
C SER A 242 -13.43 9.77 -14.22
N ILE A 243 -13.11 9.01 -15.25
CA ILE A 243 -11.86 8.27 -15.38
C ILE A 243 -11.08 8.76 -16.60
N ASP A 244 -9.75 8.74 -16.48
CA ASP A 244 -8.82 9.01 -17.58
C ASP A 244 -7.67 7.99 -17.62
N PRO A 245 -7.90 6.80 -18.21
CA PRO A 245 -6.86 5.81 -18.48
C PRO A 245 -5.62 6.30 -19.25
N LYS A 246 -5.62 7.51 -19.86
CA LYS A 246 -4.40 8.06 -20.45
C LYS A 246 -3.42 8.53 -19.38
N THR A 247 -3.93 9.17 -18.35
CA THR A 247 -3.15 9.83 -17.29
C THR A 247 -3.16 9.04 -15.99
N GLN A 248 -4.01 8.01 -15.89
CA GLN A 248 -4.16 7.16 -14.72
C GLN A 248 -3.70 5.72 -15.02
N PRO A 249 -3.02 5.04 -14.07
CA PRO A 249 -2.71 3.62 -14.22
C PRO A 249 -3.99 2.78 -14.22
N VAL A 250 -3.97 1.64 -14.91
CA VAL A 250 -5.10 0.71 -14.96
C VAL A 250 -4.69 -0.66 -14.45
N ALA A 251 -5.37 -1.20 -13.46
CA ALA A 251 -5.26 -2.60 -13.08
C ALA A 251 -6.52 -3.34 -13.50
N PHE A 252 -6.36 -4.54 -14.06
CA PHE A 252 -7.46 -5.35 -14.55
C PHE A 252 -7.22 -6.82 -14.25
N SER A 253 -8.25 -7.52 -13.78
CA SER A 253 -8.18 -8.96 -13.56
C SER A 253 -9.47 -9.68 -13.95
N VAL A 254 -9.30 -10.91 -14.41
CA VAL A 254 -10.35 -11.91 -14.63
C VAL A 254 -9.85 -13.23 -14.06
N GLY A 255 -10.40 -13.64 -12.93
CA GLY A 255 -9.96 -14.84 -12.22
C GLY A 255 -8.48 -14.79 -11.87
N SER A 256 -7.75 -15.81 -12.28
CA SER A 256 -6.30 -15.98 -12.13
C SER A 256 -5.47 -14.99 -12.97
N TYR A 257 -6.04 -14.39 -14.01
CA TYR A 257 -5.32 -13.41 -14.81
C TYR A 257 -5.41 -12.02 -14.19
N ALA A 258 -4.26 -11.39 -13.96
CA ALA A 258 -4.15 -10.00 -13.53
C ALA A 258 -3.08 -9.26 -14.32
N VAL A 259 -3.32 -7.98 -14.61
CA VAL A 259 -2.36 -7.10 -15.26
C VAL A 259 -2.43 -5.69 -14.67
N ARG A 260 -1.27 -5.06 -14.52
CA ARG A 260 -1.14 -3.64 -14.20
C ARG A 260 -0.54 -2.92 -15.40
N LEU A 261 -1.27 -1.95 -15.91
CA LEU A 261 -0.93 -1.14 -17.07
C LEU A 261 -0.48 0.25 -16.58
N PRO A 262 0.78 0.65 -16.84
CA PRO A 262 1.28 1.97 -16.44
C PRO A 262 0.52 3.13 -17.07
N VAL A 263 0.67 4.33 -16.52
CA VAL A 263 0.19 5.59 -17.11
C VAL A 263 0.65 5.70 -18.57
N GLY A 264 -0.21 6.24 -19.45
CA GLY A 264 0.07 6.37 -20.87
C GLY A 264 -0.17 5.09 -21.69
N SER A 265 -0.63 3.99 -21.08
CA SER A 265 -0.90 2.74 -21.80
C SER A 265 -2.09 2.82 -22.75
N PHE A 266 -3.11 3.62 -22.42
CA PHE A 266 -4.34 3.74 -23.22
C PHE A 266 -4.27 4.92 -24.20
N VAL A 267 -4.90 4.73 -25.36
CA VAL A 267 -5.19 5.79 -26.32
C VAL A 267 -6.66 6.19 -26.21
N LYS A 268 -6.95 7.49 -26.09
CA LYS A 268 -8.33 8.02 -26.10
C LYS A 268 -8.75 8.35 -27.53
N ASN A 269 -9.96 7.93 -27.91
CA ASN A 269 -10.63 8.33 -29.15
C ASN A 269 -12.05 8.84 -28.84
N SER A 270 -12.85 9.13 -29.87
CA SER A 270 -14.22 9.64 -29.73
C SER A 270 -15.18 8.67 -29.03
N THR A 271 -14.86 7.38 -28.99
CA THR A 271 -15.72 6.32 -28.45
C THR A 271 -15.28 5.78 -27.09
N GLY A 272 -14.10 6.18 -26.59
CA GLY A 272 -13.58 5.72 -25.30
C GLY A 272 -12.06 5.64 -25.24
N TYR A 273 -11.57 4.76 -24.37
CA TYR A 273 -10.16 4.45 -24.17
C TYR A 273 -9.83 3.05 -24.64
N VAL A 274 -8.71 2.89 -25.34
CA VAL A 274 -8.29 1.61 -25.93
C VAL A 274 -6.86 1.28 -25.51
N TYR A 275 -6.69 0.09 -24.96
CA TYR A 275 -5.42 -0.59 -24.81
C TYR A 275 -5.39 -1.80 -25.74
N GLN A 276 -4.30 -1.99 -26.47
CA GLN A 276 -4.10 -3.16 -27.33
C GLN A 276 -2.61 -3.42 -27.53
N LYS A 277 -2.06 -4.37 -26.78
CA LYS A 277 -0.67 -4.82 -26.93
C LYS A 277 -0.54 -6.28 -26.53
N ARG A 278 0.64 -6.86 -26.77
CA ARG A 278 1.05 -8.12 -26.14
C ARG A 278 1.73 -7.82 -24.80
N VAL A 279 1.35 -8.54 -23.76
CA VAL A 279 1.99 -8.52 -22.43
C VAL A 279 2.56 -9.92 -22.22
N ASN A 280 3.88 -10.05 -22.15
CA ASN A 280 4.55 -11.36 -22.01
C ASN A 280 4.07 -12.41 -23.04
N GLY A 281 3.91 -11.99 -24.30
CA GLY A 281 3.43 -12.84 -25.40
C GLY A 281 1.90 -13.01 -25.48
N ILE A 282 1.16 -12.72 -24.40
CA ILE A 282 -0.30 -12.81 -24.36
C ILE A 282 -0.91 -11.57 -25.01
N PHE A 283 -1.81 -11.75 -25.98
CA PHE A 283 -2.55 -10.64 -26.55
C PHE A 283 -3.63 -10.17 -25.59
N LEU A 284 -3.66 -8.87 -25.30
CA LEU A 284 -4.71 -8.25 -24.50
C LEU A 284 -5.22 -6.99 -25.19
N ARG A 285 -6.54 -6.90 -25.32
CA ARG A 285 -7.26 -5.71 -25.71
C ARG A 285 -8.26 -5.33 -24.62
N ILE A 286 -8.22 -4.08 -24.16
CA ILE A 286 -9.21 -3.52 -23.24
C ILE A 286 -9.79 -2.27 -23.90
N PHE A 287 -11.11 -2.18 -23.91
CA PHE A 287 -11.86 -1.03 -24.36
C PHE A 287 -12.76 -0.55 -23.22
N ILE A 288 -12.60 0.70 -22.81
CA ILE A 288 -13.51 1.38 -21.88
C ILE A 288 -14.29 2.41 -22.70
N LYS A 289 -15.51 2.05 -23.10
CA LYS A 289 -16.38 2.85 -23.97
C LYS A 289 -17.13 3.91 -23.19
N PHE A 290 -17.23 5.10 -23.78
CA PHE A 290 -18.19 6.11 -23.35
C PHE A 290 -19.61 5.65 -23.67
N THR A 291 -20.55 6.00 -22.79
CA THR A 291 -21.98 5.89 -23.06
C THR A 291 -22.62 7.28 -23.01
N PRO A 292 -23.84 7.45 -23.52
CA PRO A 292 -24.58 8.70 -23.38
C PRO A 292 -24.94 9.06 -21.93
N TYR A 293 -24.81 8.12 -20.99
CA TYR A 293 -25.20 8.31 -19.60
C TYR A 293 -23.97 8.70 -18.75
N PRO A 294 -23.97 9.86 -18.09
CA PRO A 294 -22.83 10.31 -17.27
C PRO A 294 -22.41 9.28 -16.22
N GLY A 295 -21.10 9.00 -16.18
CA GLY A 295 -20.51 8.05 -15.25
C GLY A 295 -20.73 6.58 -15.61
N LEU A 296 -21.50 6.24 -16.66
CA LEU A 296 -21.69 4.86 -17.13
C LEU A 296 -20.76 4.55 -18.30
N TYR A 297 -20.09 3.41 -18.22
CA TYR A 297 -19.12 2.93 -19.20
C TYR A 297 -19.42 1.48 -19.59
N GLN A 298 -18.98 1.07 -20.78
CA GLN A 298 -18.87 -0.35 -21.12
C GLN A 298 -17.40 -0.76 -21.10
N LEU A 299 -17.11 -1.86 -20.42
CA LEU A 299 -15.83 -2.54 -20.43
C LEU A 299 -15.90 -3.75 -21.35
N LEU A 300 -15.12 -3.71 -22.43
CA LEU A 300 -14.87 -4.85 -23.31
C LEU A 300 -13.42 -5.29 -23.12
N ALA A 301 -13.17 -6.54 -22.78
CA ALA A 301 -11.81 -7.08 -22.71
C ALA A 301 -11.71 -8.40 -23.45
N ASN A 302 -10.68 -8.54 -24.27
CA ASN A 302 -10.38 -9.75 -25.02
C ASN A 302 -8.92 -10.14 -24.77
N ARG A 303 -8.71 -11.37 -24.30
CA ARG A 303 -7.39 -11.99 -24.09
C ARG A 303 -7.30 -13.24 -24.94
N ILE A 304 -6.13 -13.47 -25.55
CA ILE A 304 -5.81 -14.71 -26.28
C ILE A 304 -4.36 -15.13 -25.98
N GLY A 305 -4.16 -16.42 -25.69
CA GLY A 305 -2.86 -17.07 -25.50
C GLY A 305 -2.42 -17.20 -24.04
N GLY A 306 -1.44 -18.07 -23.80
CA GLY A 306 -1.01 -18.46 -22.44
C GLY A 306 -2.00 -19.41 -21.77
N THR A 307 -1.87 -19.63 -20.47
CA THR A 307 -2.77 -20.50 -19.71
C THR A 307 -3.74 -19.65 -18.88
N LEU A 308 -5.01 -20.06 -18.82
CA LEU A 308 -5.99 -19.62 -17.82
C LEU A 308 -6.39 -20.84 -17.01
N THR A 309 -6.30 -20.76 -15.68
CA THR A 309 -6.61 -21.89 -14.79
C THR A 309 -8.02 -21.82 -14.21
N ASP A 310 -8.78 -20.78 -14.55
CA ASP A 310 -10.15 -20.58 -14.08
C ASP A 310 -11.09 -21.57 -14.78
N THR A 311 -11.41 -22.66 -14.10
CA THR A 311 -12.32 -23.73 -14.59
C THR A 311 -13.67 -23.74 -13.88
N THR A 312 -13.92 -22.75 -13.03
CA THR A 312 -15.13 -22.67 -12.19
C THR A 312 -15.80 -21.30 -12.34
N SER A 313 -17.11 -21.26 -12.06
CA SER A 313 -17.93 -20.05 -12.06
C SER A 313 -18.70 -19.99 -10.74
N PRO A 314 -18.73 -18.88 -9.96
CA PRO A 314 -18.12 -17.55 -10.04
C PRO A 314 -16.75 -17.30 -10.66
N VAL A 315 -16.56 -16.29 -11.51
CA VAL A 315 -15.23 -15.71 -11.74
C VAL A 315 -15.19 -14.26 -11.28
N LEU A 316 -14.21 -13.94 -10.43
CA LEU A 316 -13.99 -12.58 -9.93
C LEU A 316 -13.38 -11.73 -11.06
N VAL A 317 -14.01 -10.59 -11.32
CA VAL A 317 -13.48 -9.57 -12.23
C VAL A 317 -13.30 -8.27 -11.47
N THR A 318 -12.14 -7.65 -11.66
CA THR A 318 -11.78 -6.39 -11.02
C THR A 318 -11.26 -5.42 -12.09
N LEU A 319 -11.66 -4.15 -11.99
CA LEU A 319 -11.07 -3.05 -12.73
C LEU A 319 -10.73 -1.94 -11.74
N THR A 320 -9.54 -1.36 -11.91
CA THR A 320 -9.10 -0.14 -11.24
C THR A 320 -8.58 0.84 -12.28
N VAL A 321 -9.02 2.09 -12.23
CA VAL A 321 -8.52 3.19 -13.05
C VAL A 321 -8.17 4.37 -12.14
N GLY A 322 -6.88 4.64 -11.98
CA GLY A 322 -6.37 5.56 -10.96
C GLY A 322 -6.84 5.09 -9.59
N ASN A 323 -7.57 5.96 -8.90
CA ASN A 323 -8.11 5.67 -7.57
C ASN A 323 -9.49 5.01 -7.64
N ASN A 324 -10.13 4.87 -8.80
CA ASN A 324 -11.47 4.32 -8.89
C ASN A 324 -11.40 2.81 -9.13
N SER A 325 -12.08 2.00 -8.32
CA SER A 325 -12.11 0.55 -8.53
C SER A 325 -13.47 -0.08 -8.28
N GLY A 326 -13.62 -1.30 -8.78
CA GLY A 326 -14.70 -2.16 -8.36
C GLY A 326 -14.45 -3.61 -8.76
N SER A 327 -15.19 -4.50 -8.13
CA SER A 327 -15.13 -5.93 -8.39
C SER A 327 -16.52 -6.56 -8.46
N THR A 328 -16.68 -7.64 -9.24
CA THR A 328 -17.88 -8.49 -9.17
C THR A 328 -17.52 -9.95 -9.39
N GLN A 329 -18.32 -10.84 -8.81
CA GLN A 329 -18.42 -12.22 -9.26
C GLN A 329 -19.32 -12.24 -10.51
N MET A 330 -18.79 -12.71 -11.65
CA MET A 330 -19.54 -12.92 -12.88
C MET A 330 -19.67 -14.40 -13.19
N ASN A 331 -20.87 -14.79 -13.63
CA ASN A 331 -21.10 -16.14 -14.12
C ASN A 331 -20.41 -16.29 -15.47
N ALA A 332 -19.43 -17.18 -15.56
CA ALA A 332 -18.71 -17.47 -16.78
C ALA A 332 -19.38 -18.61 -17.54
N THR A 333 -19.43 -18.50 -18.87
CA THR A 333 -19.66 -19.65 -19.75
C THR A 333 -18.34 -20.13 -20.31
N PHE A 334 -18.20 -21.44 -20.42
CA PHE A 334 -17.00 -22.10 -20.96
C PHE A 334 -17.34 -22.61 -22.35
N ASP A 335 -16.54 -22.20 -23.34
CA ASP A 335 -16.58 -22.74 -24.70
C ASP A 335 -15.60 -23.93 -24.82
#